data_AF-A0A7J4VLM7-F1
#
_entry.id   AF-A0A7J4VLM7-F1
#
_cell.length_a   1.000
_cell.length_b   1.000
_cell.length_c   1.000
_cell.angle_alpha   90.00
_cell.angle_beta   90.00
_cell.angle_gamma   90.00
#
_symmetry.space_group_name_H-M   'P 1'
#
loop_
_entity.id
_entity.type
_entity.pdbx_description
1 polymer ?
#
loop_
_entity_poly.entity_id
_entity_poly.type
_entity_poly.pdbx_seq_one_letter_code
_entity_poly.pdbx_strand_id
1 'polypeptide(L)'
;MRRMAYNLLFHTLKSNKDARRRLLSIYVQAGLHAAIRWDKRRRLMGNDLYDFNHATAALAHCRAFFTERPLHSLISAKSIALDKLFECQIISNSADAITYLESLQETAGLSEADDRP
;
A
#
# COMPACT_ATOMS: atom_id res chain seq x y z
N MET A 1 15.00 0.26 -31.01
CA MET A 1 14.36 -0.51 -29.91
C MET A 1 13.97 0.35 -28.70
N ARG A 2 14.88 1.09 -28.06
CA ARG A 2 14.60 1.86 -26.81
C ARG A 2 13.43 2.85 -26.89
N ARG A 3 13.33 3.59 -28.00
CA ARG A 3 12.26 4.58 -28.25
C ARG A 3 10.87 3.94 -28.44
N MET A 4 10.84 2.74 -29.01
CA MET A 4 9.61 1.97 -29.24
C MET A 4 9.06 1.40 -27.93
N ALA A 5 9.94 0.90 -27.06
CA ALA A 5 9.57 0.47 -25.71
C ALA A 5 9.06 1.63 -24.84
N TYR A 6 9.71 2.80 -24.92
CA TYR A 6 9.24 4.02 -24.25
C TYR A 6 7.84 4.41 -24.70
N ASN A 7 7.61 4.49 -26.02
CA ASN A 7 6.30 4.85 -26.56
C ASN A 7 5.23 3.85 -26.13
N LEU A 8 5.54 2.55 -26.15
CA LEU A 8 4.62 1.51 -25.68
C LEU A 8 4.24 1.74 -24.21
N LEU A 9 5.20 1.93 -23.32
CA LEU A 9 4.98 2.21 -21.89
C LEU A 9 4.17 3.49 -21.66
N PHE A 10 4.52 4.57 -22.36
CA PHE A 10 3.82 5.85 -22.23
C PHE A 10 2.37 5.73 -22.68
N HIS A 11 2.12 5.10 -23.83
CA HIS A 11 0.78 4.93 -24.36
C HIS A 11 -0.04 3.97 -23.50
N THR A 12 0.52 2.85 -23.03
CA THR A 12 -0.22 1.94 -22.14
C THR A 12 -0.60 2.62 -20.84
N LEU A 13 0.29 3.38 -20.21
CA LEU A 13 -0.02 4.14 -18.98
C LEU A 13 -1.04 5.27 -19.23
N LYS A 14 -0.99 5.92 -20.40
CA LYS A 14 -1.88 7.04 -20.75
C LYS A 14 -3.29 6.58 -21.14
N SER A 15 -3.42 5.51 -21.91
CA SER A 15 -4.70 5.08 -22.50
C SER A 15 -5.42 4.02 -21.68
N ASN A 16 -4.70 3.22 -20.88
CA ASN A 16 -5.30 2.15 -20.10
C ASN A 16 -5.42 2.55 -18.62
N LYS A 17 -6.66 2.81 -18.18
CA LYS A 17 -6.96 3.20 -16.79
C LYS A 17 -6.57 2.11 -15.78
N ASP A 18 -6.56 0.84 -16.21
CA ASP A 18 -6.17 -0.33 -15.41
C ASP A 18 -4.67 -0.58 -15.40
N ALA A 19 -3.88 0.13 -16.22
CA ALA A 19 -2.43 -0.01 -16.23
C ALA A 19 -1.84 0.26 -14.84
N ARG A 20 -2.47 1.15 -14.05
CA ARG A 20 -2.08 1.43 -12.66
C ARG A 20 -2.20 0.21 -11.74
N ARG A 21 -3.24 -0.62 -11.95
CA ARG A 21 -3.44 -1.87 -11.21
C ARG A 21 -2.51 -2.98 -11.71
N ARG A 22 -2.22 -3.01 -13.02
CA ARG A 22 -1.32 -4.00 -13.64
C ARG A 22 0.16 -3.73 -13.38
N LEU A 23 0.56 -2.47 -13.20
CA LEU A 23 1.91 -2.02 -12.86
C LEU A 23 1.96 -1.48 -11.44
N LEU A 24 1.32 -2.20 -10.53
CA LEU A 24 1.08 -1.76 -9.17
C LEU A 24 2.36 -1.33 -8.44
N SER A 25 3.45 -2.08 -8.59
CA SER A 25 4.66 -1.87 -7.79
C SER A 25 5.34 -0.57 -8.17
N ILE A 26 5.44 -0.33 -9.48
CA ILE A 26 5.94 0.93 -10.04
C ILE A 26 5.04 2.09 -9.62
N TYR A 27 3.72 1.91 -9.66
CA TYR A 27 2.77 2.97 -9.32
C TYR A 27 2.82 3.35 -7.84
N VAL A 28 2.82 2.37 -6.93
CA VAL A 28 2.94 2.61 -5.48
C VAL A 28 4.26 3.30 -5.15
N GLN A 29 5.39 2.77 -5.65
CA GLN A 29 6.71 3.36 -5.42
C GLN A 29 6.79 4.80 -5.93
N ALA A 30 6.33 5.04 -7.16
CA ALA A 30 6.30 6.39 -7.73
C ALA A 30 5.42 7.33 -6.89
N GLY A 31 4.25 6.88 -6.44
CA GLY A 31 3.34 7.64 -5.60
C GLY A 31 3.94 8.01 -4.24
N LEU A 32 4.54 7.04 -3.56
CA LEU A 32 5.19 7.26 -2.25
C LEU A 32 6.39 8.20 -2.35
N HIS A 33 7.24 8.04 -3.37
CA HIS A 33 8.33 8.98 -3.65
C HIS A 33 7.82 10.38 -3.99
N ALA A 34 6.76 10.49 -4.80
CA ALA A 34 6.18 11.79 -5.13
C ALA A 34 5.59 12.47 -3.89
N ALA A 35 4.88 11.73 -3.04
CA ALA A 35 4.24 12.24 -1.84
C ALA A 35 5.27 12.76 -0.81
N ILE A 36 6.35 12.01 -0.54
CA ILE A 36 7.43 12.50 0.34
C ILE A 36 8.12 13.74 -0.24
N ARG A 37 8.42 13.76 -1.55
CA ARG A 37 9.13 14.89 -2.18
C ARG A 37 8.26 16.15 -2.31
N TRP A 38 6.94 15.97 -2.31
CA TRP A 38 5.98 17.05 -2.25
C TRP A 38 5.98 17.73 -0.87
N ASP A 39 6.03 16.95 0.22
CA ASP A 39 6.12 17.48 1.58
C ASP A 39 7.52 18.05 1.88
N LYS A 40 7.66 19.38 1.75
CA LYS A 40 8.93 20.08 1.98
C LYS A 40 9.45 19.99 3.42
N ARG A 41 8.61 19.59 4.38
CA ARG A 41 9.02 19.44 5.78
C ARG A 41 9.61 18.06 6.07
N ARG A 42 9.31 17.07 5.24
CA ARG A 42 9.82 15.70 5.38
C ARG A 42 11.02 15.49 4.45
N ARG A 43 12.02 14.74 4.91
CA ARG A 43 13.16 14.31 4.08
C ARG A 43 13.06 12.81 3.85
N LEU A 44 13.40 12.36 2.65
CA LEU A 44 13.53 10.95 2.34
C LEU A 44 14.80 10.41 3.03
N MET A 45 14.63 9.45 3.92
CA MET A 45 15.68 8.74 4.63
C MET A 45 15.83 7.32 4.09
N GLY A 46 16.93 6.65 4.44
CA GLY A 46 17.17 5.25 4.02
C GLY A 46 16.08 4.29 4.48
N ASN A 47 15.52 4.51 5.68
CA ASN A 47 14.45 3.66 6.21
C ASN A 47 13.15 3.79 5.43
N ASP A 48 12.83 4.99 4.90
CA ASP A 48 11.64 5.16 4.07
C ASP A 48 11.68 4.25 2.83
N LEU A 49 12.85 3.90 2.30
CA LEU A 49 12.97 2.96 1.18
C LEU A 49 12.50 1.55 1.54
N TYR A 50 12.84 1.08 2.75
CA TYR A 50 12.38 -0.22 3.24
C TYR A 50 10.88 -0.20 3.53
N ASP A 51 10.40 0.88 4.13
CA ASP A 51 8.97 1.08 4.41
C ASP A 51 8.16 1.13 3.10
N PHE A 52 8.71 1.74 2.04
CA PHE A 52 8.07 1.78 0.73
C PHE A 52 8.01 0.41 0.07
N ASN A 53 9.07 -0.39 0.19
CA ASN A 53 9.08 -1.77 -0.31
C ASN A 53 8.05 -2.63 0.44
N HIS A 54 7.98 -2.51 1.76
CA HIS A 54 6.99 -3.20 2.58
C HIS A 54 5.56 -2.79 2.21
N ALA A 55 5.29 -1.49 2.13
CA ALA A 55 3.99 -0.96 1.69
C ALA A 55 3.63 -1.42 0.27
N THR A 56 4.61 -1.47 -0.64
CA THR A 56 4.39 -1.95 -2.00
C THR A 56 3.96 -3.41 -2.02
N ALA A 57 4.66 -4.27 -1.29
CA ALA A 57 4.30 -5.69 -1.20
C ALA A 57 2.91 -5.89 -0.58
N ALA A 58 2.57 -5.13 0.45
CA ALA A 58 1.29 -5.24 1.13
C ALA A 58 0.12 -4.73 0.27
N LEU A 59 0.23 -3.51 -0.28
CA LEU A 59 -0.81 -2.92 -1.14
C LEU A 59 -1.09 -3.75 -2.40
N ALA A 60 -0.10 -4.51 -2.87
CA ALA A 60 -0.21 -5.36 -4.04
C ALA A 60 -1.08 -6.61 -3.85
N HIS A 61 -0.97 -7.21 -2.66
CA HIS A 61 -1.30 -8.62 -2.47
C HIS A 61 -2.16 -8.88 -1.23
N CYS A 62 -2.24 -7.91 -0.30
CA CYS A 62 -2.90 -8.09 0.98
C CYS A 62 -4.22 -7.32 1.05
N ARG A 63 -5.20 -7.89 1.75
CA ARG A 63 -6.47 -7.23 2.06
C ARG A 63 -6.34 -6.17 3.16
N ALA A 64 -5.36 -6.34 4.04
CA ALA A 64 -4.98 -5.34 5.03
C ALA A 64 -3.47 -5.23 5.18
N PHE A 65 -3.01 -4.05 5.58
CA PHE A 65 -1.62 -3.72 5.84
C PHE A 65 -1.49 -3.03 7.20
N PHE A 66 -0.70 -3.62 8.09
CA PHE A 66 -0.46 -3.08 9.43
C PHE A 66 0.87 -2.34 9.45
N THR A 67 0.85 -1.06 9.81
CA THR A 67 2.02 -0.19 9.76
C THR A 67 1.89 0.98 10.73
N GLU A 68 2.97 1.67 11.03
CA GLU A 68 2.97 2.88 11.83
C GLU A 68 2.17 4.06 11.21
N ARG A 69 1.73 4.98 12.08
CA ARG A 69 0.88 6.12 11.68
C ARG A 69 1.51 7.02 10.59
N PRO A 70 2.82 7.32 10.59
CA PRO A 70 3.43 8.14 9.54
C PRO A 70 3.29 7.55 8.13
N LEU A 71 3.48 6.24 7.98
CA LEU A 71 3.36 5.58 6.69
C LEU A 71 1.90 5.39 6.29
N HIS A 72 1.03 5.03 7.24
CA HIS A 72 -0.41 5.02 7.02
C HIS A 72 -0.92 6.36 6.50
N SER A 73 -0.56 7.47 7.17
CA SER A 73 -0.98 8.82 6.76
C SER A 73 -0.46 9.20 5.37
N LEU A 74 0.74 8.73 5.00
CA LEU A 74 1.33 8.96 3.69
C LEU A 74 0.57 8.20 2.60
N ILE A 75 0.30 6.90 2.81
CA ILE A 75 -0.39 6.01 1.87
C ILE A 75 -1.83 6.49 1.61
N SER A 76 -2.53 6.88 2.68
CA SER A 76 -3.94 7.31 2.64
C SER A 76 -4.11 8.81 2.32
N ALA A 77 -3.01 9.53 2.05
CA ALA A 77 -3.07 10.93 1.70
C ALA A 77 -3.94 11.13 0.43
N LYS A 78 -4.87 12.08 0.47
CA LYS A 78 -5.83 12.34 -0.64
C LYS A 78 -5.18 12.53 -2.01
N SER A 79 -3.93 13.00 -2.07
CA SER A 79 -3.18 13.21 -3.30
C SER A 79 -2.78 11.92 -4.01
N ILE A 80 -2.61 10.81 -3.28
CA ILE A 80 -2.21 9.51 -3.86
C ILE A 80 -3.24 8.40 -3.61
N ALA A 81 -3.93 8.42 -2.46
CA ALA A 81 -5.03 7.53 -2.07
C ALA A 81 -4.82 6.06 -2.45
N LEU A 82 -3.63 5.54 -2.12
CA LEU A 82 -3.20 4.21 -2.56
C LEU A 82 -4.00 3.10 -1.86
N ASP A 83 -4.39 3.33 -0.61
CA ASP A 83 -5.32 2.50 0.17
C ASP A 83 -6.61 2.21 -0.61
N LYS A 84 -7.21 3.25 -1.20
CA LYS A 84 -8.47 3.15 -1.96
C LYS A 84 -8.25 2.57 -3.35
N LEU A 85 -7.15 2.92 -4.01
CA LEU A 85 -6.87 2.47 -5.36
C LEU A 85 -6.71 0.94 -5.43
N PHE A 86 -6.05 0.38 -4.42
CA PHE A 86 -5.75 -1.05 -4.29
C PHE A 86 -6.70 -1.80 -3.34
N GLU A 87 -7.69 -1.11 -2.78
CA GLU A 87 -8.70 -1.71 -1.89
C GLU A 87 -8.07 -2.44 -0.69
N CYS A 88 -6.97 -1.89 -0.17
CA CYS A 88 -6.21 -2.44 0.94
C CYS A 88 -6.47 -1.62 2.21
N GLN A 89 -6.92 -2.28 3.27
CA GLN A 89 -7.20 -1.63 4.54
C GLN A 89 -5.90 -1.37 5.31
N ILE A 90 -5.57 -0.10 5.54
CA ILE A 90 -4.36 0.27 6.26
C ILE A 90 -4.70 0.52 7.72
N ILE A 91 -4.03 -0.17 8.64
CA ILE A 91 -4.29 -0.07 10.08
C ILE A 91 -2.99 0.27 10.80
N SER A 92 -3.05 1.29 11.66
CA SER A 92 -1.86 1.79 12.36
C SER A 92 -1.91 1.80 13.88
N ASN A 93 -3.00 1.25 14.42
CA ASN A 93 -3.19 1.06 15.84
C ASN A 93 -3.26 -0.44 16.10
N SER A 94 -2.55 -0.91 17.13
CA SER A 94 -2.54 -2.31 17.51
C SER A 94 -3.92 -2.80 17.95
N ALA A 95 -4.70 -1.97 18.67
CA ALA A 95 -6.05 -2.34 19.07
C ALA A 95 -6.96 -2.60 17.86
N ASP A 96 -6.95 -1.69 16.88
CA ASP A 96 -7.72 -1.84 15.65
C ASP A 96 -7.25 -3.05 14.82
N ALA A 97 -5.95 -3.36 14.86
CA ALA A 97 -5.40 -4.53 14.18
C ALA A 97 -5.88 -5.84 14.84
N ILE A 98 -5.92 -5.90 16.17
CA ILE A 98 -6.49 -7.04 16.91
C ILE A 98 -7.96 -7.20 16.56
N THR A 99 -8.76 -6.14 16.63
CA THR A 99 -10.19 -6.20 16.25
C THR A 99 -10.38 -6.67 14.80
N TYR A 100 -9.52 -6.25 13.88
CA TYR A 100 -9.56 -6.74 12.51
C TYR A 100 -9.26 -8.25 12.41
N LEU A 101 -8.27 -8.74 13.17
CA LEU A 101 -7.91 -10.16 13.19
C LEU A 101 -9.00 -11.01 13.86
N GLU A 102 -9.61 -10.54 14.94
CA GLU A 102 -10.76 -11.20 15.58
C GLU A 102 -11.93 -11.33 14.61
N SER A 103 -12.26 -10.26 13.86
CA SER A 103 -13.32 -10.32 12.84
C SER A 103 -13.05 -11.35 11.74
N LEU A 104 -11.77 -11.61 11.44
CA LEU A 104 -11.35 -12.63 10.49
C LEU A 104 -11.54 -14.06 11.03
N GLN A 105 -11.27 -14.28 12.33
CA GLN A 105 -11.48 -15.58 12.98
C GLN A 105 -12.96 -15.95 13.01
N GLU A 106 -13.83 -15.01 13.36
CA GLU A 106 -15.29 -15.18 13.33
C GLU A 106 -15.79 -15.54 11.93
N THR A 107 -15.31 -14.82 10.91
CA THR A 107 -15.69 -15.05 9.50
C THR A 107 -15.17 -16.40 8.98
N ALA A 108 -14.01 -16.84 9.45
CA ALA A 108 -13.38 -18.10 9.06
C ALA A 108 -13.96 -19.33 9.77
N GLY A 109 -14.89 -19.15 10.73
CA GLY A 109 -15.42 -20.25 11.53
C GLY A 109 -14.39 -20.92 12.44
N LEU A 110 -13.25 -20.26 12.67
CA LEU A 110 -12.19 -20.74 13.56
C LEU A 110 -12.56 -20.36 15.00
N SER A 111 -13.54 -21.06 15.55
CA SER A 111 -13.71 -21.18 17.00
C SER A 111 -12.53 -21.98 17.54
N GLU A 112 -11.48 -21.31 18.03
CA GLU A 112 -10.49 -22.02 18.84
C GLU A 112 -11.14 -22.45 20.16
N ALA A 113 -11.18 -23.75 20.34
CA ALA A 113 -11.32 -24.36 21.65
C ALA A 113 -10.19 -23.82 22.54
N ASP A 114 -10.61 -23.29 23.69
CA ASP A 114 -9.92 -23.32 24.98
C ASP A 114 -8.47 -23.82 24.96
N ASP A 115 -7.52 -22.90 24.93
CA ASP A 115 -6.18 -23.16 25.45
C ASP A 115 -5.60 -21.86 26.04
N ARG A 116 -6.01 -21.57 27.28
CA ARG A 116 -5.23 -20.75 28.19
C ARG A 116 -4.74 -21.66 29.33
N PRO A 117 -3.43 -21.63 29.66
CA PRO A 117 -2.89 -22.40 30.78
C PRO A 117 -3.42 -21.92 32.15
#